data_AF-A0A537NFD9-F1
#
_entry.id   AF-A0A537NFD9-F1
#
_cell.length_a   1.000
_cell.length_b   1.000
_cell.length_c   1.000
_cell.angle_alpha   90.00
_cell.angle_beta   90.00
_cell.angle_gamma   90.00
#
_symmetry.space_group_name_H-M   'P 1'
#
loop_
_entity.id
_entity.type
_entity.pdbx_description
1 polymer ?
#
loop_
_entity_poly.entity_id
_entity_poly.type
_entity_poly.pdbx_seq_one_letter_code
_entity_poly.pdbx_strand_id
1 'polypeptide(L)'
;MLPADPVTMIAPLSLSNVLTTLCALMCLWTASPQAAGGVWRLWRLATPAAFATVVSLMLLAGVFESTWQHDAEWLAALLLGGLIGRMRGWTLPVEIDQTWGLVRLPRARDAVFMAIGVVAMAALDFLSAAVEEAVVEPQHIAAGSALFAGFLACRALAIIVRSSRAPHVRLHDTA
;
A
#
# COMPACT_ATOMS: atom_id res chain seq x y z
N MET A 1 -5.24 -46.20 -27.02
CA MET A 1 -3.97 -45.49 -26.77
C MET A 1 -4.33 -44.03 -26.52
N LEU A 2 -4.29 -43.61 -25.26
CA LEU A 2 -4.67 -42.26 -24.81
C LEU A 2 -3.62 -41.23 -25.27
N PRO A 3 -4.01 -40.01 -25.65
CA PRO A 3 -3.07 -38.92 -25.87
C PRO A 3 -2.41 -38.56 -24.53
N ALA A 4 -1.09 -38.38 -24.54
CA ALA A 4 -0.36 -37.80 -23.43
C ALA A 4 -0.71 -36.32 -23.36
N ASP A 5 -1.54 -35.92 -22.40
CA ASP A 5 -1.71 -34.52 -22.06
C ASP A 5 -0.34 -33.95 -21.65
N PRO A 6 0.10 -32.81 -22.22
CA PRO A 6 1.25 -32.12 -21.67
C PRO A 6 0.87 -31.74 -20.24
N VAL A 7 1.61 -32.29 -19.27
CA VAL A 7 1.61 -31.81 -17.89
C VAL A 7 2.15 -30.38 -17.94
N THR A 8 1.28 -29.42 -18.24
CA THR A 8 1.50 -28.03 -17.84
C THR A 8 1.56 -28.07 -16.32
N MET A 9 2.79 -28.09 -15.78
CA MET A 9 3.03 -27.75 -14.39
C MET A 9 2.52 -26.31 -14.21
N ILE A 10 1.24 -26.17 -13.88
CA ILE A 10 0.72 -24.97 -13.26
C ILE A 10 1.42 -24.96 -11.90
N ALA A 11 2.50 -24.19 -11.78
CA ALA A 11 3.11 -23.98 -10.49
C ALA A 11 2.00 -23.44 -9.57
N PRO A 12 1.73 -24.08 -8.41
CA PRO A 12 0.72 -23.58 -7.48
C PRO A 12 1.04 -22.14 -7.03
N LEU A 13 2.32 -21.80 -7.08
CA LEU A 13 2.84 -20.45 -6.97
C LEU A 13 2.77 -19.70 -8.32
N SER A 14 1.83 -18.77 -8.45
CA SER A 14 1.78 -17.90 -9.63
C SER A 14 2.83 -16.79 -9.55
N LEU A 15 3.33 -16.37 -10.72
CA LEU A 15 4.17 -15.16 -10.87
C LEU A 15 3.49 -13.93 -10.25
N SER A 16 2.16 -13.91 -10.23
CA SER A 16 1.37 -12.86 -9.59
C SER A 16 1.63 -12.77 -8.08
N ASN A 17 1.65 -13.89 -7.35
CA ASN A 17 1.89 -13.90 -5.90
C ASN A 17 3.32 -13.41 -5.57
N VAL A 18 4.30 -13.83 -6.38
CA VAL A 18 5.70 -13.39 -6.24
C VAL A 18 5.79 -11.88 -6.47
N LEU A 19 5.21 -11.37 -7.57
CA LEU A 19 5.26 -9.95 -7.90
C LEU A 19 4.52 -9.10 -6.86
N THR A 20 3.36 -9.56 -6.37
CA THR A 20 2.60 -8.92 -5.29
C THR A 20 3.44 -8.81 -4.02
N THR A 21 4.12 -9.89 -3.63
CA THR A 21 5.02 -9.91 -2.46
C THR A 21 6.20 -8.95 -2.64
N LEU A 22 6.82 -8.93 -3.82
CA LEU A 22 7.91 -7.99 -4.13
C LEU A 22 7.44 -6.53 -4.05
N CYS A 23 6.27 -6.20 -4.60
CA CYS A 23 5.68 -4.87 -4.49
C CYS A 23 5.39 -4.50 -3.02
N ALA A 24 4.92 -5.44 -2.20
CA ALA A 24 4.69 -5.20 -0.77
C ALA A 24 6.01 -4.95 -0.02
N LEU A 25 7.07 -5.70 -0.32
CA LEU A 25 8.40 -5.47 0.26
C LEU A 25 8.97 -4.11 -0.19
N MET A 26 8.78 -3.71 -1.45
CA MET A 26 9.15 -2.39 -1.94
C MET A 26 8.36 -1.28 -1.23
N CYS A 27 7.07 -1.49 -0.94
CA CYS A 27 6.27 -0.57 -0.13
C CYS A 27 6.90 -0.39 1.26
N LEU A 28 7.22 -1.48 1.96
CA LEU A 28 7.85 -1.42 3.29
C LEU A 28 9.23 -0.77 3.25
N TRP A 29 10.05 -1.15 2.26
CA TRP A 29 11.39 -0.59 2.08
C TRP A 29 11.34 0.92 1.84
N THR A 30 10.45 1.40 0.97
CA THR A 30 10.29 2.83 0.69
C THR A 30 9.62 3.61 1.83
N ALA A 31 8.82 2.96 2.67
CA ALA A 31 8.24 3.56 3.88
C ALA A 31 9.25 3.66 5.04
N SER A 32 10.17 2.70 5.16
CA SER A 32 11.13 2.62 6.26
C SER A 32 11.99 3.87 6.48
N PRO A 33 12.62 4.49 5.45
CA PRO A 33 13.41 5.68 5.68
C PRO A 33 12.54 6.92 5.99
N GLN A 34 11.29 6.94 5.53
CA GLN A 34 10.35 8.04 5.84
C GLN A 34 9.94 8.06 7.31
N ALA A 35 9.99 6.90 8.00
CA ALA A 35 9.67 6.81 9.42
C ALA A 35 10.72 7.44 10.35
N ALA A 36 11.93 7.67 9.86
CA ALA A 36 12.96 8.39 10.60
C ALA A 36 12.66 9.90 10.69
N GLY A 37 11.75 10.42 9.86
CA GLY A 37 11.55 11.86 9.67
C GLY A 37 12.63 12.47 8.78
N GLY A 38 12.63 13.80 8.66
CA GLY A 38 13.63 14.54 7.87
C GLY A 38 13.05 15.21 6.64
N VAL A 39 13.92 15.70 5.76
CA VAL A 39 13.55 16.44 4.56
C VAL A 39 13.50 15.49 3.35
N TRP A 40 12.33 15.40 2.72
CA TRP A 40 12.08 14.48 1.61
C TRP A 40 11.48 15.23 0.43
N ARG A 41 11.72 14.73 -0.80
CA ARG A 41 11.00 15.23 -1.98
C ARG A 41 9.53 14.82 -1.91
N LEU A 42 8.62 15.72 -2.25
CA LEU A 42 7.17 15.50 -2.21
C LEU A 42 6.74 14.23 -2.96
N TRP A 43 7.30 13.98 -4.16
CA TRP A 43 6.96 12.79 -4.94
C TRP A 43 7.40 11.47 -4.28
N ARG A 44 8.47 11.48 -3.48
CA ARG A 44 8.94 10.28 -2.75
C ARG A 44 7.99 9.89 -1.61
N LEU A 45 7.18 10.83 -1.12
CA LEU A 45 6.15 10.52 -0.12
C LEU A 45 5.00 9.69 -0.70
N ALA A 46 4.78 9.77 -2.01
CA ALA A 46 3.75 9.00 -2.70
C ALA A 46 4.20 7.57 -3.07
N THR A 47 5.50 7.25 -3.02
CA THR A 47 5.99 5.94 -3.48
C THR A 47 5.46 4.76 -2.66
N PRO A 48 5.38 4.78 -1.32
CA PRO A 48 4.84 3.65 -0.57
C PRO A 48 3.34 3.48 -0.84
N ALA A 49 2.62 4.60 -0.97
CA ALA A 49 1.21 4.58 -1.34
C ALA A 49 0.98 3.93 -2.70
N ALA A 50 1.80 4.27 -3.71
CA ALA A 50 1.71 3.68 -5.04
C ALA A 50 1.91 2.15 -5.00
N PHE A 51 2.95 1.67 -4.31
CA PHE A 51 3.18 0.23 -4.18
C PHE A 51 2.04 -0.47 -3.42
N ALA A 52 1.54 0.11 -2.33
CA ALA A 52 0.40 -0.44 -1.59
C ALA A 52 -0.87 -0.52 -2.46
N THR A 53 -1.15 0.50 -3.28
CA THR A 53 -2.29 0.47 -4.21
C THR A 53 -2.13 -0.60 -5.27
N VAL A 54 -0.93 -0.79 -5.82
CA VAL A 54 -0.66 -1.87 -6.79
C VAL A 54 -0.90 -3.23 -6.15
N VAL A 55 -0.37 -3.46 -4.93
CA VAL A 55 -0.59 -4.71 -4.19
C VAL A 55 -2.08 -4.97 -3.97
N SER A 56 -2.83 -3.95 -3.52
CA SER A 56 -4.27 -4.10 -3.30
C SER A 56 -5.01 -4.43 -4.59
N LEU A 57 -4.69 -3.77 -5.71
CA LEU A 57 -5.29 -4.07 -7.01
C LEU A 57 -4.97 -5.49 -7.49
N MET A 58 -3.74 -5.97 -7.28
CA MET A 58 -3.34 -7.33 -7.64
C MET A 58 -4.10 -8.38 -6.82
N LEU A 59 -4.26 -8.14 -5.51
CA LEU A 59 -5.03 -9.03 -4.64
C LEU A 59 -6.53 -9.02 -4.98
N LEU A 60 -7.11 -7.86 -5.25
CA LEU A 60 -8.50 -7.77 -5.73
C LEU A 60 -8.70 -8.50 -7.06
N ALA A 61 -7.75 -8.38 -7.99
CA ALA A 61 -7.81 -9.06 -9.27
C ALA A 61 -7.79 -10.60 -9.14
N GLY A 62 -7.27 -11.14 -8.04
CA GLY A 62 -7.28 -12.56 -7.72
C GLY A 62 -8.59 -13.07 -7.11
N VAL A 63 -9.55 -12.20 -6.79
CA VAL A 63 -10.86 -12.60 -6.25
C VAL A 63 -11.79 -12.96 -7.41
N PHE A 64 -11.88 -14.26 -7.73
CA PHE A 64 -12.63 -14.76 -8.89
C PHE A 64 -14.16 -14.80 -8.69
N GLU A 65 -14.67 -14.85 -7.45
CA GLU A 65 -16.11 -14.81 -7.13
C GLU A 65 -16.48 -13.52 -6.38
N SER A 66 -16.64 -12.43 -7.14
CA SER A 66 -17.19 -11.18 -6.61
C SER A 66 -18.71 -11.34 -6.38
N THR A 67 -19.11 -11.29 -5.11
CA THR A 67 -20.50 -11.06 -4.73
C THR A 67 -20.65 -9.60 -4.30
N TRP A 68 -21.89 -9.09 -4.33
CA TRP A 68 -22.18 -7.74 -3.81
C TRP A 68 -21.71 -7.51 -2.37
N GLN A 69 -21.66 -8.56 -1.56
CA GLN A 69 -21.17 -8.48 -0.17
C GLN A 69 -19.65 -8.29 -0.13
N HIS A 70 -18.89 -9.06 -0.92
CA HIS A 70 -17.44 -8.92 -1.00
C HIS A 70 -17.05 -7.57 -1.61
N ASP A 71 -17.81 -7.08 -2.59
CA ASP A 71 -17.62 -5.75 -3.16
C ASP A 71 -17.81 -4.64 -2.13
N ALA A 72 -18.87 -4.74 -1.33
CA ALA A 72 -19.12 -3.80 -0.25
C ALA A 72 -18.02 -3.88 0.84
N GLU A 73 -17.48 -5.07 1.12
CA GLU A 73 -16.45 -5.27 2.14
C GLU A 73 -15.15 -4.55 1.79
N TRP A 74 -14.59 -4.79 0.59
CA TRP A 74 -13.33 -4.15 0.20
C TRP A 74 -13.49 -2.64 0.02
N LEU A 75 -14.66 -2.17 -0.46
CA LEU A 75 -14.99 -0.75 -0.54
C LEU A 75 -15.08 -0.11 0.84
N ALA A 76 -15.78 -0.75 1.79
CA ALA A 76 -15.89 -0.26 3.16
C ALA A 76 -14.51 -0.20 3.83
N ALA A 77 -13.69 -1.23 3.65
CA ALA A 77 -12.33 -1.29 4.17
C ALA A 77 -11.46 -0.17 3.57
N LEU A 78 -11.53 0.05 2.26
CA LEU A 78 -10.85 1.13 1.55
C LEU A 78 -11.28 2.52 2.04
N LEU A 79 -12.59 2.74 2.21
CA LEU A 79 -13.13 4.00 2.70
C LEU A 79 -12.73 4.27 4.16
N LEU A 80 -12.78 3.24 5.01
CA LEU A 80 -12.37 3.32 6.41
C LEU A 80 -10.88 3.67 6.50
N GLY A 81 -10.03 2.89 5.83
CA GLY A 81 -8.59 3.14 5.74
C GLY A 81 -8.30 4.54 5.20
N GLY A 82 -8.98 4.92 4.12
CA GLY A 82 -8.86 6.23 3.48
C GLY A 82 -9.23 7.40 4.39
N LEU A 83 -10.32 7.29 5.15
CA LEU A 83 -10.75 8.32 6.09
C LEU A 83 -9.72 8.50 7.21
N ILE A 84 -9.25 7.40 7.80
CA ILE A 84 -8.22 7.42 8.85
C ILE A 84 -6.91 7.99 8.30
N GLY A 85 -6.49 7.55 7.12
CA GLY A 85 -5.29 8.04 6.44
C GLY A 85 -5.36 9.53 6.16
N ARG A 86 -6.51 10.00 5.66
CA ARG A 86 -6.76 11.42 5.42
C ARG A 86 -6.68 12.23 6.71
N MET A 87 -7.36 11.82 7.77
CA MET A 87 -7.31 12.49 9.08
C MET A 87 -5.87 12.57 9.58
N ARG A 88 -5.13 11.45 9.52
CA ARG A 88 -3.72 11.42 9.94
C ARG A 88 -2.85 12.37 9.13
N GLY A 89 -3.00 12.38 7.80
CA GLY A 89 -2.31 13.32 6.91
C GLY A 89 -2.57 14.77 7.29
N TRP A 90 -3.80 15.12 7.66
CA TRP A 90 -4.19 16.46 8.09
C TRP A 90 -3.63 16.88 9.45
N THR A 91 -3.46 15.94 10.38
CA THR A 91 -2.93 16.24 11.73
C THR A 91 -1.40 16.37 11.80
N LEU A 92 -0.67 15.84 10.82
CA LEU A 92 0.79 15.88 10.83
C LEU A 92 1.30 17.31 10.61
N PRO A 93 2.14 17.88 11.51
CA PRO A 93 2.79 19.16 11.27
C PRO A 93 3.84 18.97 10.17
N VAL A 94 3.68 19.66 9.04
CA VAL A 94 4.54 19.49 7.87
C VAL A 94 4.99 20.86 7.40
N GLU A 95 6.31 21.06 7.35
CA GLU A 95 6.95 22.25 6.78
C GLU A 95 7.28 21.97 5.31
N ILE A 96 6.99 22.91 4.41
CA ILE A 96 7.08 22.69 2.96
C ILE A 96 7.86 23.81 2.31
N ASP A 97 8.85 23.39 1.54
CA ASP A 97 9.60 24.24 0.65
C ASP A 97 9.08 24.05 -0.78
N GLN A 98 8.24 24.99 -1.21
CA GLN A 98 7.64 24.97 -2.55
C GLN A 98 8.64 25.23 -3.69
N THR A 99 9.79 25.86 -3.46
CA THR A 99 10.75 26.14 -4.55
C THR A 99 11.52 24.89 -4.96
N TRP A 100 11.78 23.99 -4.02
CA TRP A 100 12.50 22.73 -4.28
C TRP A 100 11.63 21.46 -4.19
N GLY A 101 10.34 21.64 -3.87
CA GLY A 101 9.40 20.52 -3.67
C GLY A 101 9.79 19.63 -2.49
N LEU A 102 10.41 20.23 -1.46
CA LEU A 102 10.86 19.53 -0.27
C LEU A 102 9.83 19.63 0.85
N VAL A 103 9.71 18.56 1.62
CA VAL A 103 8.75 18.41 2.69
C VAL A 103 9.50 17.87 3.90
N ARG A 104 9.46 18.60 5.00
CA ARG A 104 9.97 18.10 6.28
C ARG A 104 8.89 17.30 6.96
N LEU A 105 9.12 16.00 7.06
CA LEU A 105 8.22 15.09 7.75
C LEU A 105 8.67 14.91 9.20
N PRO A 106 7.75 15.03 10.18
CA PRO A 106 8.03 14.64 11.54
C PRO A 106 8.22 13.11 11.61
N ARG A 107 8.90 12.64 12.65
CA ARG A 107 9.11 11.22 12.87
C ARG A 107 7.76 10.54 13.12
N ALA A 108 7.31 9.74 12.16
CA ALA A 108 5.99 9.09 12.18
C ALA A 108 6.10 7.64 11.70
N ARG A 109 5.76 6.69 12.57
CA ARG A 109 5.86 5.25 12.29
C ARG A 109 4.59 4.66 11.66
N ASP A 110 3.51 5.43 11.62
CA ASP A 110 2.20 5.04 11.09
C ASP A 110 2.28 4.49 9.66
N ALA A 111 3.09 5.10 8.78
CA ALA A 111 3.28 4.59 7.42
C ALA A 111 3.95 3.22 7.36
N VAL A 112 4.91 2.96 8.26
CA VAL A 112 5.62 1.67 8.34
C VAL A 112 4.69 0.59 8.90
N PHE A 113 3.90 0.90 9.93
CA PHE A 113 2.92 -0.07 10.46
C PHE A 113 1.92 -0.50 9.40
N MET A 114 1.43 0.43 8.58
CA MET A 114 0.49 0.12 7.50
C MET A 114 1.17 -0.64 6.35
N ALA A 115 2.43 -0.33 6.04
CA ALA A 115 3.21 -1.09 5.06
C ALA A 115 3.51 -2.52 5.54
N ILE A 116 3.74 -2.73 6.85
CA ILE A 116 3.82 -4.07 7.44
C ILE A 116 2.49 -4.81 7.26
N GLY A 117 1.36 -4.13 7.44
CA GLY A 117 0.03 -4.67 7.13
C GLY A 117 -0.07 -5.16 5.68
N VAL A 118 0.34 -4.34 4.71
CA VAL A 118 0.37 -4.74 3.28
C VAL A 118 1.25 -5.99 3.05
N VAL A 119 2.42 -6.05 3.67
CA VAL A 119 3.31 -7.23 3.59
C VAL A 119 2.65 -8.46 4.21
N ALA A 120 1.95 -8.31 5.34
CA ALA A 120 1.24 -9.41 5.97
C ALA A 120 0.13 -9.96 5.06
N MET A 121 -0.67 -9.10 4.43
CA MET A 121 -1.71 -9.56 3.48
C MET A 121 -1.10 -10.28 2.27
N ALA A 122 -0.02 -9.73 1.69
CA ALA A 122 0.68 -10.38 0.58
C ALA A 122 1.32 -11.72 0.98
N ALA A 123 1.85 -11.82 2.20
CA ALA A 123 2.41 -13.07 2.72
C ALA A 123 1.33 -14.13 2.96
N LEU A 124 0.14 -13.74 3.43
CA LEU A 124 -1.01 -14.65 3.58
C LEU A 124 -1.51 -15.18 2.23
N ASP A 125 -1.59 -14.31 1.23
CA ASP A 125 -1.92 -14.69 -0.15
C ASP A 125 -0.89 -15.68 -0.72
N PHE A 126 0.41 -15.35 -0.58
CA PHE A 126 1.51 -16.20 -1.00
C PHE A 126 1.50 -17.56 -0.29
N LEU A 127 1.25 -17.58 1.02
CA LEU A 127 1.20 -18.80 1.80
C LEU A 127 0.01 -19.67 1.39
N SER A 128 -1.15 -19.06 1.14
CA SER A 128 -2.34 -19.77 0.66
C SER A 128 -2.08 -20.42 -0.71
N ALA A 129 -1.37 -19.72 -1.60
CA ALA A 129 -0.93 -20.28 -2.88
C ALA A 129 0.12 -21.39 -2.71
N ALA A 130 1.04 -21.26 -1.75
CA ALA A 130 2.11 -22.22 -1.52
C ALA A 130 1.63 -23.55 -0.89
N VAL A 131 0.57 -23.50 -0.07
CA VAL A 131 -0.01 -24.67 0.60
C VAL A 131 -1.16 -25.29 -0.21
N GLU A 132 -1.59 -24.63 -1.30
CA GLU A 132 -2.77 -25.01 -2.10
C GLU A 132 -4.08 -25.06 -1.29
N GLU A 133 -4.08 -24.45 -0.10
CA GLU A 133 -5.22 -24.36 0.81
C GLU A 133 -5.39 -22.90 1.24
N ALA A 134 -6.63 -22.42 1.23
CA ALA A 134 -6.93 -21.06 1.66
C ALA A 134 -6.74 -20.94 3.18
N VAL A 135 -5.60 -20.38 3.60
CA VAL A 135 -5.33 -20.08 5.02
C VAL A 135 -6.32 -19.02 5.53
N VAL A 136 -6.62 -18.05 4.67
CA VAL A 136 -7.67 -17.04 4.85
C VAL A 136 -8.38 -16.90 3.52
N GLU A 137 -9.70 -16.71 3.54
CA GLU A 137 -10.46 -16.47 2.32
C GLU A 137 -9.91 -15.26 1.54
N PRO A 138 -9.66 -15.38 0.22
CA PRO A 138 -9.03 -14.32 -0.58
C PRO A 138 -9.72 -12.97 -0.49
N GLN A 139 -11.04 -12.96 -0.27
CA GLN A 139 -11.86 -11.76 -0.08
C GLN A 139 -11.43 -10.92 1.13
N HIS A 140 -11.16 -11.56 2.27
CA HIS A 140 -10.69 -10.87 3.46
C HIS A 140 -9.24 -10.40 3.28
N ILE A 141 -8.45 -11.15 2.50
CA ILE A 141 -7.09 -10.74 2.17
C ILE A 141 -7.10 -9.45 1.33
N ALA A 142 -7.96 -9.41 0.31
CA ALA A 142 -8.16 -8.25 -0.55
C ALA A 142 -8.71 -7.06 0.24
N ALA A 143 -9.73 -7.25 1.08
CA ALA A 143 -10.32 -6.19 1.91
C ALA A 143 -9.31 -5.60 2.90
N GLY A 144 -8.53 -6.45 3.59
CA GLY A 144 -7.47 -5.99 4.48
C GLY A 144 -6.40 -5.19 3.75
N SER A 145 -6.00 -5.63 2.55
CA SER A 145 -5.04 -4.89 1.72
C SER A 145 -5.59 -3.52 1.28
N ALA A 146 -6.89 -3.45 0.97
CA ALA A 146 -7.58 -2.23 0.56
C ALA A 146 -7.64 -1.20 1.69
N LEU A 147 -7.81 -1.64 2.94
CA LEU A 147 -7.72 -0.78 4.13
C LEU A 147 -6.33 -0.14 4.23
N PHE A 148 -5.26 -0.94 4.17
CA PHE A 148 -3.90 -0.43 4.31
C PHE A 148 -3.50 0.48 3.14
N ALA A 149 -3.88 0.10 1.92
CA ALA A 149 -3.65 0.90 0.71
C ALA A 149 -4.42 2.22 0.76
N GLY A 150 -5.70 2.19 1.15
CA GLY A 150 -6.53 3.38 1.33
C GLY A 150 -5.93 4.35 2.34
N PHE A 151 -5.45 3.84 3.48
CA PHE A 151 -4.77 4.67 4.47
C PHE A 151 -3.54 5.38 3.90
N LEU A 152 -2.64 4.63 3.27
CA LEU A 152 -1.39 5.18 2.74
C LEU A 152 -1.66 6.18 1.61
N ALA A 153 -2.57 5.86 0.69
CA ALA A 153 -2.95 6.71 -0.43
C ALA A 153 -3.61 8.02 0.04
N CYS A 154 -4.62 7.95 0.90
CA CYS A 154 -5.32 9.14 1.37
C CYS A 154 -4.46 9.99 2.31
N ARG A 155 -3.54 9.39 3.08
CA ARG A 155 -2.53 10.11 3.86
C ARG A 155 -1.59 10.90 2.95
N ALA A 156 -1.05 10.26 1.92
CA ALA A 156 -0.16 10.92 0.96
C ALA A 156 -0.89 12.04 0.21
N LEU A 157 -2.11 11.77 -0.28
CA LEU A 157 -2.93 12.75 -0.97
C LEU A 157 -3.27 13.95 -0.08
N ALA A 158 -3.61 13.72 1.19
CA ALA A 158 -3.85 14.80 2.15
C ALA A 158 -2.63 15.72 2.32
N ILE A 159 -1.43 15.14 2.41
CA ILE A 159 -0.17 15.91 2.54
C ILE A 159 0.09 16.70 1.26
N ILE A 160 -0.09 16.08 0.09
CA ILE A 160 0.10 16.73 -1.22
C ILE A 160 -0.89 17.89 -1.41
N VAL A 161 -2.19 17.68 -1.13
CA VAL A 161 -3.21 18.72 -1.24
C VAL A 161 -2.97 19.86 -0.25
N ARG A 162 -2.48 19.56 0.96
CA ARG A 162 -2.09 20.62 1.90
C ARG A 162 -0.84 21.35 1.42
N SER A 163 0.06 20.66 0.72
CA SER A 163 1.31 21.26 0.26
C SER A 163 1.15 22.35 -0.80
N SER A 164 0.10 22.27 -1.61
CA SER A 164 -0.24 23.35 -2.55
C SER A 164 -0.84 24.58 -1.87
N ARG A 165 -1.26 24.48 -0.61
CA ARG A 165 -1.92 25.55 0.16
C ARG A 165 -1.08 26.11 1.31
N ALA A 166 0.06 25.51 1.62
CA ALA A 166 0.88 25.89 2.78
C ALA A 166 1.75 27.14 2.48
N PRO A 167 1.99 28.01 3.47
CA PRO A 167 2.94 29.11 3.35
C PRO A 167 4.36 28.59 3.04
N HIS A 168 5.05 29.24 2.11
CA HIS A 168 6.39 28.87 1.70
C HIS A 168 7.41 29.05 2.84
N VAL A 169 8.17 28.00 3.15
CA VAL A 169 9.30 28.02 4.10
C VAL A 169 10.54 27.50 3.39
N ARG A 170 11.68 28.19 3.50
CA ARG A 170 12.95 27.70 2.93
C ARG A 170 13.52 26.58 3.79
N LEU A 171 13.62 25.37 3.24
CA LEU A 171 14.23 24.21 3.91
C LEU A 171 15.65 23.92 3.39
N HIS A 172 15.99 24.41 2.19
CA HIS A 172 17.28 24.18 1.54
C HIS A 172 18.49 24.69 2.35
N ASP A 173 18.32 25.69 3.22
CA ASP A 173 19.42 26.29 3.99
C ASP A 173 19.73 25.54 5.31
N THR A 174 18.95 24.50 5.64
CA THR A 174 19.03 23.76 6.92
C THR A 174 19.31 22.27 6.79
N ALA A 175 19.47 21.78 5.56
CA ALA A 175 19.70 20.37 5.23
C ALA A 175 21.19 20.03 5.13
#